data_AF-A0A9N9ID75-F1
#
_entry.id   AF-A0A9N9ID75-F1
#
_cell.length_a   1.000
_cell.length_b   1.000
_cell.length_c   1.000
_cell.angle_alpha   90.00
_cell.angle_beta   90.00
_cell.angle_gamma   90.00
#
_symmetry.space_group_name_H-M   'P 1'
#
loop_
_entity.id
_entity.type
_entity.pdbx_description
1 polymer ?
#
loop_
_entity_poly.entity_id
_entity_poly.type
_entity_poly.pdbx_seq_one_letter_code
_entity_poly.pdbx_strand_id
1 'polypeptide(L)'
;MTTLNKLNSYFVLKDLIRVHPYTISVEDVRKKSEFSLMLTNLPLDTNGRYLISIGNAIEVIVWIISKSCANYRNLQYTIFYFKTKESMEAAKNGETYFLDKKRLIWTDPNAKLCFTCQVLGHQSQNYRKNHLVLLD
;
A
#
# COMPACT_ATOMS: atom_id res chain seq x y z
N MET A 1 29.67 1.47 -11.79
CA MET A 1 28.29 1.80 -11.34
C MET A 1 27.71 0.57 -10.65
N THR A 2 27.51 0.63 -9.33
CA THR A 2 26.95 -0.46 -8.52
C THR A 2 25.48 -0.71 -8.86
N THR A 3 25.07 -1.98 -8.78
CA THR A 3 23.75 -2.51 -9.16
C THR A 3 22.56 -1.79 -8.51
N LEU A 4 22.79 -1.12 -7.38
CA LEU A 4 21.79 -0.34 -6.64
C LEU A 4 21.28 0.90 -7.40
N ASN A 5 22.08 1.50 -8.28
CA ASN A 5 21.66 2.70 -9.03
C ASN A 5 20.49 2.45 -9.99
N LYS A 6 20.17 1.18 -10.27
CA LYS A 6 19.07 0.78 -11.16
C LYS A 6 17.82 0.31 -10.41
N LEU A 7 17.87 0.15 -9.09
CA LEU A 7 16.76 -0.37 -8.29
C LEU A 7 15.93 0.77 -7.71
N ASN A 8 14.61 0.75 -7.93
CA ASN A 8 13.70 1.69 -7.28
C ASN A 8 13.23 1.21 -5.90
N SER A 9 13.43 -0.07 -5.60
CA SER A 9 13.01 -0.70 -4.36
C SER A 9 13.91 -1.88 -4.00
N TYR A 10 13.92 -2.22 -2.71
CA TYR A 10 14.70 -3.34 -2.19
C TYR A 10 14.04 -3.93 -0.94
N PHE A 11 14.09 -5.25 -0.79
CA PHE A 11 13.59 -5.89 0.42
C PHE A 11 14.64 -5.85 1.53
N VAL A 12 14.32 -5.20 2.64
CA VAL A 12 15.07 -5.30 3.89
C VAL A 12 14.26 -6.18 4.83
N LEU A 13 14.75 -7.40 5.08
CA LEU A 13 14.03 -8.43 5.84
C LEU A 13 12.63 -8.70 5.25
N LYS A 14 11.56 -8.24 5.90
CA LYS A 14 10.15 -8.44 5.50
C LYS A 14 9.52 -7.20 4.88
N ASP A 15 10.22 -6.07 4.91
CA ASP A 15 9.73 -4.78 4.45
C ASP A 15 10.33 -4.45 3.08
N LEU A 16 9.49 -3.98 2.16
CA LEU A 16 9.95 -3.40 0.91
C LEU A 16 10.19 -1.91 1.15
N ILE A 17 11.42 -1.46 0.91
CA ILE A 17 11.78 -0.05 1.00
C ILE A 17 11.92 0.55 -0.38
N ARG A 18 11.67 1.85 -0.48
CA ARG A 18 11.93 2.64 -1.67
C ARG A 18 13.36 3.16 -1.65
N VAL A 19 14.03 3.05 -2.78
CA VAL A 19 15.44 3.45 -2.94
C VAL A 19 15.51 4.64 -3.88
N HIS A 20 16.24 5.67 -3.44
CA HIS A 20 16.52 6.86 -4.21
C HIS A 20 18.04 7.07 -4.26
N PRO A 21 18.64 7.22 -5.45
CA PRO A 21 20.03 7.66 -5.55
C PRO A 21 20.19 9.02 -4.88
N TYR A 22 21.28 9.24 -4.15
CA TYR A 22 21.54 10.53 -3.50
C TYR A 22 21.54 11.71 -4.49
N THR A 23 21.86 11.46 -5.75
CA THR A 23 21.93 12.47 -6.82
C THR A 23 20.57 12.90 -7.39
N ILE A 24 19.46 12.30 -6.96
CA ILE A 24 18.12 12.66 -7.47
C ILE A 24 17.63 13.95 -6.80
N SER A 25 16.95 14.82 -7.55
CA SER A 25 16.33 16.02 -7.00
C SER A 25 15.09 15.69 -6.16
N VAL A 26 14.72 16.59 -5.25
CA VAL A 26 13.49 16.44 -4.43
C VAL A 26 12.25 16.46 -5.33
N GLU A 27 12.24 17.30 -6.37
CA GLU A 27 11.18 17.41 -7.36
C GLU A 27 10.97 16.08 -8.09
N ASP A 28 12.04 15.39 -8.46
CA ASP A 28 11.94 14.09 -9.14
C ASP A 28 11.50 12.97 -8.18
N VAL A 29 11.87 13.04 -6.89
CA VAL A 29 11.31 12.14 -5.86
C VAL A 29 9.80 12.35 -5.73
N ARG A 30 9.34 13.60 -5.73
CA ARG A 30 7.91 13.94 -5.70
C ARG A 30 7.18 13.45 -6.94
N LYS A 31 7.71 13.66 -8.14
CA LYS A 31 7.14 13.13 -9.39
C LYS A 31 7.00 11.61 -9.36
N LYS A 32 8.02 10.89 -8.87
CA LYS A 32 7.93 9.43 -8.69
C LYS A 32 6.86 9.00 -7.67
N SER A 33 6.31 9.93 -6.91
CA SER A 33 5.28 9.69 -5.88
C SER A 33 3.88 10.14 -6.34
N GLU A 34 3.80 10.81 -7.49
CA GLU A 34 2.58 11.41 -8.04
C GLU A 34 1.51 10.36 -8.33
N PHE A 35 1.91 9.26 -8.98
CA PHE A 35 1.00 8.15 -9.27
C PHE A 35 1.04 7.15 -8.12
N SER A 36 0.14 7.33 -7.17
CA SER A 36 0.04 6.45 -6.01
C SER A 36 -1.40 6.14 -5.63
N LEU A 37 -1.59 4.94 -5.09
CA LEU A 37 -2.85 4.49 -4.52
C LEU A 37 -2.61 3.82 -3.19
N MET A 38 -3.61 3.90 -2.32
CA MET A 38 -3.62 3.21 -1.05
C MET A 38 -4.49 1.97 -1.13
N LEU A 39 -3.93 0.81 -0.78
CA LEU A 39 -4.66 -0.45 -0.62
C LEU A 39 -4.94 -0.67 0.86
N THR A 40 -6.22 -0.81 1.21
CA THR A 40 -6.71 -0.79 2.58
C THR A 40 -7.34 -2.13 3.00
N ASN A 41 -7.79 -2.21 4.26
CA ASN A 41 -8.37 -3.41 4.87
C ASN A 41 -7.43 -4.63 4.90
N LEU A 42 -6.11 -4.41 4.98
CA LEU A 42 -5.17 -5.50 5.09
C LEU A 42 -5.44 -6.32 6.39
N PRO A 43 -5.19 -7.63 6.38
CA PRO A 43 -5.10 -8.41 7.61
C PRO A 43 -4.09 -7.82 8.60
N LEU A 44 -4.29 -8.09 9.88
CA LEU A 44 -3.34 -7.66 10.91
C LEU A 44 -1.95 -8.26 10.63
N ASP A 45 -0.91 -7.49 10.95
CA ASP A 45 0.49 -7.89 10.78
C ASP A 45 0.93 -8.22 9.33
N THR A 46 0.12 -7.86 8.33
CA THR A 46 0.51 -7.92 6.91
C THR A 46 1.80 -7.15 6.70
N ASN A 47 2.82 -7.81 6.14
CA ASN A 47 4.11 -7.20 5.78
C ASN A 47 4.30 -7.15 4.26
N GLY A 48 5.40 -6.51 3.82
CA GLY A 48 5.66 -6.27 2.41
C GLY A 48 5.70 -7.53 1.55
N ARG A 49 6.14 -8.67 2.09
CA ARG A 49 6.23 -9.94 1.34
C ARG A 49 4.86 -10.54 1.00
N TYR A 50 3.83 -10.30 1.81
CA TYR A 50 2.48 -10.79 1.54
C TYR A 50 1.86 -10.17 0.27
N LEU A 51 2.39 -9.03 -0.18
CA LEU A 51 1.85 -8.27 -1.31
C LEU A 51 2.62 -8.50 -2.61
N ILE A 52 3.58 -9.43 -2.66
CA ILE A 52 4.40 -9.69 -3.86
C ILE A 52 3.53 -10.09 -5.05
N SER A 53 2.55 -10.98 -4.86
CA SER A 53 1.66 -11.42 -5.94
C SER A 53 0.85 -10.26 -6.51
N ILE A 54 0.29 -9.41 -5.65
CA ILE A 54 -0.46 -8.21 -6.06
C ILE A 54 0.48 -7.25 -6.79
N GLY A 55 1.64 -6.93 -6.22
CA GLY A 55 2.61 -6.01 -6.81
C GLY A 55 3.10 -6.46 -8.20
N ASN A 56 3.33 -7.76 -8.39
CA ASN A 56 3.70 -8.31 -9.70
C ASN A 56 2.56 -8.23 -10.72
N ALA A 57 1.30 -8.34 -10.28
CA ALA A 57 0.15 -8.30 -11.19
C ALA A 57 -0.16 -6.91 -11.75
N ILE A 58 0.20 -5.84 -11.02
CA ILE A 58 -0.16 -4.44 -11.37
C ILE A 58 1.04 -3.56 -11.77
N GLU A 59 2.20 -4.17 -12.03
CA GLU A 59 3.42 -3.50 -12.51
C GLU A 59 3.85 -2.25 -11.71
N VAL A 60 3.85 -2.35 -10.38
CA VAL A 60 4.25 -1.23 -9.50
C VAL A 60 5.76 -1.07 -9.38
N ILE A 61 6.20 0.15 -9.06
CA ILE A 61 7.60 0.45 -8.74
C ILE A 61 7.95 -0.08 -7.35
N VAL A 62 7.09 0.21 -6.38
CA VAL A 62 7.29 -0.10 -4.97
C VAL A 62 5.96 -0.03 -4.22
N TRP A 63 5.87 -0.76 -3.13
CA TRP A 63 4.81 -0.62 -2.13
C TRP A 63 5.40 -0.53 -0.73
N ILE A 64 4.76 0.26 0.13
CA ILE A 64 5.24 0.52 1.48
C ILE A 64 4.08 0.28 2.46
N ILE A 65 4.24 -0.73 3.31
CA ILE A 65 3.34 -0.97 4.44
C ILE A 65 3.53 0.18 5.43
N SER A 66 2.47 0.93 5.69
CA SER A 66 2.52 2.04 6.63
C SER A 66 2.72 1.53 8.05
N LYS A 67 3.52 2.26 8.85
CA LYS A 67 3.81 1.90 10.24
C LYS A 67 3.15 2.90 11.19
N SER A 68 2.66 2.43 12.33
CA SER A 68 2.16 3.28 13.40
C SER A 68 3.30 4.07 14.03
N CYS A 69 3.14 5.39 14.18
CA CYS A 69 4.12 6.21 14.89
C CYS A 69 4.23 5.87 16.39
N ALA A 70 3.18 5.28 16.98
CA ALA A 70 3.12 5.02 18.42
C ALA A 70 3.87 3.74 18.84
N ASN A 71 3.86 2.71 17.98
CA ASN A 71 4.41 1.39 18.33
C ASN A 71 5.12 0.67 17.18
N TYR A 72 5.29 1.34 16.04
CA TYR A 72 5.96 0.84 14.84
C TYR A 72 5.36 -0.45 14.24
N ARG A 73 4.16 -0.85 14.67
CA ARG A 73 3.44 -1.98 14.07
C ARG A 73 2.90 -1.61 12.70
N ASN A 74 2.74 -2.63 11.86
CA ASN A 74 2.13 -2.48 10.55
C ASN A 74 0.68 -2.00 10.70
N LEU A 75 0.34 -0.95 9.97
CA LEU A 75 -1.03 -0.52 9.79
C LEU A 75 -1.67 -1.39 8.70
N GLN A 76 -2.99 -1.46 8.73
CA GLN A 76 -3.78 -2.30 7.82
C GLN A 76 -4.01 -1.64 6.46
N TYR A 77 -3.03 -0.87 5.99
CA TYR A 77 -3.00 -0.30 4.66
C TYR A 77 -1.56 -0.14 4.17
N THR A 78 -1.42 0.01 2.86
CA THR A 78 -0.15 0.20 2.17
C THR A 78 -0.32 1.22 1.06
N ILE A 79 0.76 1.92 0.73
CA ILE A 79 0.79 2.81 -0.43
C ILE A 79 1.58 2.12 -1.54
N PHE A 80 0.95 2.01 -2.71
CA PHE A 80 1.57 1.56 -3.95
C PHE A 80 1.95 2.76 -4.81
N TYR A 81 3.15 2.73 -5.37
CA TYR A 81 3.66 3.75 -6.26
C TYR A 81 3.85 3.18 -7.66
N PHE A 82 3.27 3.84 -8.63
CA PHE A 82 3.18 3.42 -10.02
C PHE A 82 4.14 4.23 -10.88
N LYS A 83 4.54 3.64 -12.00
CA LYS A 83 5.40 4.32 -12.97
C LYS A 83 4.62 5.31 -13.82
N THR A 84 3.37 5.01 -14.12
CA THR A 84 2.52 5.84 -14.97
C THR A 84 1.11 5.95 -14.41
N LYS A 85 0.40 7.00 -14.81
CA LYS A 85 -1.01 7.20 -14.44
C LYS A 85 -1.90 6.07 -14.95
N GLU A 86 -1.62 5.53 -16.13
CA GLU A 86 -2.40 4.46 -16.75
C GLU A 86 -2.33 3.17 -15.92
N SER A 87 -1.14 2.78 -15.46
CA SER A 87 -0.97 1.61 -14.59
C SER A 87 -1.70 1.77 -13.25
N MET A 88 -1.68 2.99 -12.69
CA MET A 88 -2.41 3.34 -11.47
C MET A 88 -3.94 3.22 -11.68
N GLU A 89 -4.47 3.81 -12.75
CA GLU A 89 -5.90 3.74 -13.06
C GLU A 89 -6.35 2.32 -13.42
N ALA A 90 -5.51 1.53 -14.08
CA ALA A 90 -5.78 0.12 -14.35
C ALA A 90 -5.91 -0.69 -13.05
N ALA A 91 -5.00 -0.47 -12.09
CA ALA A 91 -5.09 -1.12 -10.77
C ALA A 91 -6.36 -0.70 -10.01
N LYS A 92 -6.73 0.59 -10.06
CA LYS A 92 -7.92 1.13 -9.39
C LYS A 92 -9.23 0.57 -9.94
N ASN A 93 -9.31 0.42 -11.27
CA ASN A 93 -10.54 0.00 -11.97
C ASN A 93 -10.55 -1.50 -12.33
N GLY A 94 -9.48 -2.23 -11.98
CA GLY A 94 -9.29 -3.63 -12.33
C GLY A 94 -9.92 -4.59 -11.33
N GLU A 95 -9.28 -5.76 -11.19
CA GLU A 95 -9.77 -6.85 -10.36
C GLU A 95 -9.80 -6.52 -8.86
N THR A 96 -10.74 -7.15 -8.16
CA THR A 96 -10.77 -7.09 -6.69
C THR A 96 -9.81 -8.11 -6.11
N TYR A 97 -8.88 -7.64 -5.28
CA TYR A 97 -7.95 -8.51 -4.56
C TYR A 97 -8.50 -8.97 -3.22
N PHE A 98 -8.19 -10.21 -2.86
CA PHE A 98 -8.46 -10.78 -1.54
C PHE A 98 -7.16 -11.25 -0.89
N LEU A 99 -7.00 -10.97 0.39
CA LEU A 99 -5.89 -11.47 1.20
C LEU A 99 -6.44 -11.97 2.53
N ASP A 100 -6.19 -13.24 2.85
CA ASP A 100 -6.74 -13.91 4.04
C ASP A 100 -8.26 -13.70 4.19
N LYS A 101 -9.01 -13.99 3.12
CA LYS A 101 -10.48 -13.81 3.01
C LYS A 101 -10.99 -12.37 3.15
N LYS A 102 -10.11 -11.39 3.36
CA LYS A 102 -10.49 -9.98 3.37
C LYS A 102 -10.43 -9.39 1.97
N ARG A 103 -11.54 -8.78 1.56
CA ARG A 103 -11.59 -7.92 0.38
C ARG A 103 -10.73 -6.68 0.62
N LEU A 104 -9.74 -6.48 -0.23
CA LEU A 104 -8.90 -5.28 -0.22
C LEU A 104 -9.56 -4.17 -1.03
N ILE A 105 -9.32 -2.92 -0.63
CA ILE A 105 -10.00 -1.76 -1.23
C ILE A 105 -8.97 -0.70 -1.61
N TRP A 106 -8.94 -0.34 -2.89
CA TRP A 106 -8.16 0.79 -3.40
C TRP A 106 -8.83 2.12 -3.05
N THR A 107 -8.03 3.11 -2.66
CA THR A 107 -8.49 4.47 -2.39
C THR A 107 -7.37 5.49 -2.62
N ASP A 108 -7.72 6.77 -2.63
CA ASP A 108 -6.76 7.88 -2.63
C ASP A 108 -5.85 7.82 -1.39
N PRO A 109 -4.53 8.07 -1.52
CA PRO A 109 -3.59 8.07 -0.39
C PRO A 109 -3.95 9.02 0.77
N ASN A 110 -4.71 10.08 0.52
CA ASN A 110 -5.13 11.06 1.52
C ASN A 110 -6.51 10.76 2.11
N ALA A 111 -7.14 9.65 1.70
CA ALA A 111 -8.45 9.29 2.21
C ALA A 111 -8.41 8.99 3.72
N LYS A 112 -9.41 9.51 4.44
CA LYS A 112 -9.55 9.25 5.88
C LYS A 112 -10.05 7.82 6.11
N LEU A 113 -9.30 7.06 6.90
CA LEU A 113 -9.63 5.68 7.24
C LEU A 113 -10.10 5.55 8.68
N CYS A 114 -10.81 4.46 8.98
CA CYS A 114 -11.07 4.04 10.35
C CYS A 114 -9.76 3.87 11.13
N PHE A 115 -9.64 4.48 12.31
CA PHE A 115 -8.43 4.37 13.13
C PHE A 115 -8.15 2.91 13.55
N THR A 116 -9.19 2.09 13.71
CA THR A 116 -9.05 0.72 14.20
C THR A 116 -8.76 -0.29 13.09
N CYS A 117 -9.52 -0.24 11.98
CA CYS A 117 -9.46 -1.27 10.94
C CYS A 117 -8.92 -0.79 9.60
N GLN A 118 -8.70 0.51 9.47
CA GLN A 118 -8.19 1.15 8.26
C GLN A 118 -9.08 0.95 7.03
N VAL A 119 -10.39 0.76 7.22
CA VAL A 119 -11.38 0.68 6.14
C VAL A 119 -11.97 2.06 5.87
N LEU A 120 -12.17 2.39 4.59
CA LEU A 120 -12.80 3.63 4.16
C LEU A 120 -14.27 3.69 4.61
N GLY A 121 -14.73 4.86 5.07
CA GLY A 121 -16.13 5.09 5.46
C GLY A 121 -16.57 4.42 6.76
N HIS A 122 -15.74 3.57 7.37
CA HIS A 122 -16.04 2.97 8.66
C HIS A 122 -15.66 3.91 9.80
N GLN A 123 -16.61 4.25 10.67
CA GLN A 123 -16.32 4.97 11.89
C GLN A 123 -15.80 4.02 12.98
N SER A 124 -14.72 4.40 13.67
CA SER A 124 -14.09 3.57 14.71
C SER A 124 -15.06 3.10 15.81
N GLN A 125 -16.08 3.91 16.12
CA GLN A 125 -17.12 3.59 17.10
C GLN A 125 -17.98 2.39 16.70
N ASN A 126 -18.08 2.11 15.39
CA ASN A 126 -18.87 1.02 14.82
C ASN A 126 -18.02 -0.21 14.49
N TYR A 127 -16.74 -0.25 14.88
CA TYR A 127 -15.84 -1.35 14.52
C TYR A 127 -16.31 -2.71 15.00
N ARG A 128 -16.74 -2.80 16.26
CA ARG A 128 -17.16 -4.06 16.88
C ARG A 128 -18.54 -4.54 16.41
N LYS A 129 -19.37 -3.67 15.84
CA LYS A 129 -20.73 -4.02 15.41
C LYS A 129 -20.77 -4.69 14.02
N ASN A 130 -19.77 -4.46 13.18
CA ASN A 130 -19.78 -4.90 11.77
C ASN A 130 -18.84 -6.08 11.45
N HIS A 131 -18.12 -6.65 12.43
CA HIS A 131 -17.33 -7.88 12.21
C HIS A 131 -18.19 -9.11 11.87
N LEU A 132 -19.51 -8.99 12.02
CA LEU A 132 -20.51 -10.00 11.67
C LEU A 132 -21.23 -9.74 10.34
N VAL A 133 -20.97 -8.61 9.65
CA VAL A 133 -21.79 -8.16 8.49
C VAL A 133 -21.05 -8.23 7.15
N LEU A 134 -19.81 -8.75 7.13
CA LEU A 134 -19.03 -8.94 5.89
C LEU A 134 -18.84 -10.42 5.53
N LEU A 135 -19.69 -11.30 6.07
CA LEU A 135 -19.75 -12.74 5.77
C LEU A 135 -20.97 -13.13 4.94
N ASP A 136 -21.73 -12.16 4.43
CA ASP A 136 -22.83 -12.38 3.48
C ASP A 136 -22.42 -11.93 2.06
#